data_AF-A0A971L795-F1
#
_entry.id   AF-A0A971L795-F1
#
_cell.length_a   1.000
_cell.length_b   1.000
_cell.length_c   1.000
_cell.angle_alpha   90.00
_cell.angle_beta   90.00
_cell.angle_gamma   90.00
#
_symmetry.space_group_name_H-M   'P 1'
#
loop_
_entity.id
_entity.type
_entity.pdbx_description
1 polymer ?
#
loop_
_entity_poly.entity_id
_entity_poly.type
_entity_poly.pdbx_seq_one_letter_code
_entity_poly.pdbx_strand_id
1 'polypeptide(L)'
;MRLKQIGIVHSPYKEKGDAPPQGRFKEDRFIIEIYPEFAAGLKDIEGVSHLIVLYWCDRADRNTLVTKTPWDEIPHGVFATRSPNRPNPIAFDIVDLISRQGNKLLVSGMDALDKSPVLDIKPYNSKTDAIADAKIEWLEKATM
;
A
#
# COMPACT_ATOMS: atom_id res chain seq x y z
N MET A 1 -1.28 21.29 -3.66
CA MET A 1 -1.01 20.18 -4.61
C MET A 1 -2.32 19.44 -4.89
N ARG A 2 -2.57 19.03 -6.13
CA ARG A 2 -3.70 18.17 -6.49
C ARG A 2 -3.15 16.89 -7.12
N LEU A 3 -3.54 15.73 -6.59
CA LEU A 3 -3.15 14.43 -7.12
C LEU A 3 -4.15 13.99 -8.19
N LYS A 4 -3.68 13.19 -9.15
CA LYS A 4 -4.54 12.52 -10.13
C LYS A 4 -4.67 11.05 -9.70
N GLN A 5 -5.91 10.58 -9.59
CA GLN A 5 -6.17 9.16 -9.43
C GLN A 5 -5.95 8.47 -10.77
N ILE A 6 -5.08 7.46 -10.81
CA ILE A 6 -4.72 6.75 -12.04
C ILE A 6 -5.45 5.42 -12.21
N GLY A 7 -6.14 4.97 -11.16
CA GLY A 7 -6.83 3.70 -11.15
C GLY A 7 -7.58 3.46 -9.85
N ILE A 8 -8.04 2.23 -9.69
CA ILE A 8 -8.82 1.80 -8.55
C ILE A 8 -8.45 0.37 -8.15
N VAL A 9 -8.46 0.12 -6.85
CA VAL A 9 -8.30 -1.23 -6.30
C VAL A 9 -9.64 -1.95 -6.27
N HIS A 10 -9.65 -3.22 -6.68
CA HIS A 10 -10.68 -4.18 -6.32
C HIS A 10 -10.12 -5.18 -5.32
N SER A 11 -10.74 -5.27 -4.15
CA SER A 11 -10.22 -5.96 -2.96
C SER A 11 -11.29 -6.83 -2.30
N PRO A 12 -10.89 -7.95 -1.65
CA PRO A 12 -11.78 -8.69 -0.75
C PRO A 12 -12.13 -7.89 0.51
N TYR A 13 -11.31 -6.92 0.93
CA TYR A 13 -11.53 -6.14 2.14
C TYR A 13 -12.52 -5.00 1.88
N LYS A 14 -13.67 -4.99 2.56
CA LYS A 14 -14.70 -3.95 2.37
C LYS A 14 -14.61 -2.91 3.48
N GLU A 15 -14.29 -3.34 4.69
CA GLU A 15 -14.21 -2.50 5.88
C GLU A 15 -12.82 -2.60 6.53
N LYS A 16 -12.51 -1.63 7.41
CA LYS A 16 -11.20 -1.52 8.05
C LYS A 16 -10.80 -2.78 8.84
N GLY A 17 -11.77 -3.50 9.40
CA GLY A 17 -11.53 -4.73 10.16
C GLY A 17 -11.20 -5.95 9.30
N ASP A 18 -11.49 -5.91 8.00
CA ASP A 18 -11.23 -7.02 7.08
C ASP A 18 -9.75 -7.09 6.67
N ALA A 19 -9.11 -5.93 6.55
CA ALA A 19 -7.73 -5.81 6.11
C ALA A 19 -6.75 -6.16 7.25
N PRO A 20 -5.66 -6.89 6.95
CA PRO A 20 -4.60 -7.13 7.92
C PRO A 20 -3.85 -5.83 8.25
N PRO A 21 -3.12 -5.77 9.38
CA PRO A 21 -2.28 -4.62 9.70
C PRO A 21 -1.21 -4.29 8.65
N GLN A 22 -0.73 -5.28 7.90
CA GLN A 22 0.12 -5.14 6.71
C GLN A 22 -0.25 -6.21 5.68
N GLY A 23 -0.40 -5.82 4.42
CA GLY A 23 -0.80 -6.71 3.32
C GLY A 23 0.13 -7.89 3.10
N ARG A 24 1.43 -7.69 3.32
CA ARG A 24 2.48 -8.70 3.13
C ARG A 24 2.32 -9.95 4.02
N PHE A 25 1.50 -9.91 5.06
CA PHE A 25 1.22 -11.06 5.94
C PHE A 25 0.15 -12.00 5.39
N LYS A 26 -0.48 -11.68 4.25
CA LYS A 26 -1.52 -12.48 3.62
C LYS A 26 -1.23 -12.64 2.12
N GLU A 27 -1.76 -13.71 1.54
CA GLU A 27 -1.67 -14.01 0.11
C GLU A 27 -2.97 -13.71 -0.65
N ASP A 28 -3.81 -12.83 -0.08
CA ASP A 28 -5.06 -12.42 -0.70
C ASP A 28 -4.82 -11.75 -2.05
N ARG A 29 -5.78 -11.91 -2.96
CA ARG A 29 -5.66 -11.46 -4.36
C ARG A 29 -6.42 -10.16 -4.58
N PHE A 30 -5.78 -9.24 -5.29
CA PHE A 30 -6.32 -7.92 -5.61
C PHE A 30 -6.22 -7.66 -7.10
N ILE A 31 -7.13 -6.85 -7.63
CA ILE A 31 -7.01 -6.30 -8.97
C ILE A 31 -6.74 -4.81 -8.86
N ILE A 32 -5.62 -4.36 -9.41
CA ILE A 32 -5.40 -2.93 -9.67
C ILE A 32 -5.85 -2.65 -11.10
N GLU A 33 -6.93 -1.89 -11.24
CA GLU A 33 -7.45 -1.45 -12.53
C GLU A 33 -6.97 -0.02 -12.80
N ILE A 34 -6.08 0.13 -13.77
CA ILE A 34 -5.59 1.43 -14.24
C ILE A 34 -6.60 2.02 -15.23
N TYR A 35 -6.93 3.30 -15.11
CA TYR A 35 -7.88 3.90 -16.03
C TYR A 35 -7.35 3.95 -17.47
N PRO A 36 -8.23 3.84 -18.49
CA PRO A 36 -7.80 3.70 -19.89
C PRO A 36 -6.82 4.77 -20.36
N GLU A 37 -6.97 6.02 -19.92
CA GLU A 37 -6.09 7.14 -20.28
C GLU A 37 -4.67 7.03 -19.72
N PHE A 38 -4.45 6.19 -18.71
CA PHE A 38 -3.13 5.92 -18.10
C PHE A 38 -2.57 4.54 -18.48
N ALA A 39 -3.35 3.70 -19.17
CA ALA A 39 -2.99 2.32 -19.46
C ALA A 39 -1.70 2.18 -20.30
N ALA A 40 -1.35 3.18 -21.12
CA ALA A 40 -0.08 3.22 -21.84
C ALA A 40 1.15 3.19 -20.91
N GLY A 41 1.00 3.65 -19.65
CA GLY A 41 2.05 3.58 -18.62
C GLY A 41 2.38 2.17 -18.14
N LEU A 42 1.57 1.16 -18.49
CA LEU A 42 1.79 -0.25 -18.16
C LEU A 42 2.70 -0.97 -19.16
N LYS A 43 3.28 -0.27 -20.14
CA LYS A 43 4.22 -0.89 -21.08
C LYS A 43 5.37 -1.55 -20.30
N ASP A 44 5.71 -2.80 -20.67
CA ASP A 44 6.79 -3.61 -20.11
C ASP A 44 6.64 -4.02 -18.62
N ILE A 45 5.47 -3.81 -18.00
CA ILE A 45 5.26 -4.09 -16.57
C ILE A 45 5.34 -5.58 -16.23
N GLU A 46 5.04 -6.47 -17.17
CA GLU A 46 5.19 -7.92 -17.01
C GLU A 46 6.65 -8.35 -16.82
N GLY A 47 7.61 -7.49 -17.13
CA GLY A 47 9.04 -7.72 -16.93
C GLY A 47 9.50 -7.59 -15.47
N VAL A 48 8.62 -7.21 -14.53
CA VAL A 48 8.96 -7.08 -13.11
C VAL A 48 8.11 -8.01 -12.25
N SER A 49 8.72 -8.59 -11.22
CA SER A 49 8.03 -9.51 -10.30
C SER A 49 7.33 -8.81 -9.15
N HIS A 50 7.80 -7.62 -8.76
CA HIS A 50 7.29 -6.87 -7.62
C HIS A 50 7.08 -5.41 -8.01
N LEU A 51 6.02 -4.82 -7.46
CA LEU A 51 5.65 -3.43 -7.68
C LEU A 51 5.56 -2.71 -6.34
N ILE A 52 6.02 -1.47 -6.29
CA ILE A 52 5.59 -0.49 -5.31
C ILE A 52 4.27 0.10 -5.80
N VAL A 53 3.25 0.07 -4.96
CA VAL A 53 1.94 0.66 -5.22
C VAL A 53 1.68 1.75 -4.20
N LEU A 54 1.43 2.97 -4.70
CA LEU A 54 0.95 4.07 -3.88
C LEU A 54 -0.54 4.23 -4.09
N TYR A 55 -1.30 4.15 -3.01
CA TYR A 55 -2.75 4.33 -3.04
C TYR A 55 -3.19 5.30 -1.94
N TRP A 56 -4.39 5.85 -2.07
CA TRP A 56 -4.93 6.81 -1.12
C TRP A 56 -5.88 6.09 -0.16
N CYS A 57 -5.60 6.12 1.15
CA CYS A 57 -6.56 5.67 2.14
C CYS A 57 -7.64 6.76 2.33
N ASP A 58 -8.61 6.76 1.42
CA ASP A 58 -9.72 7.72 1.34
C ASP A 58 -10.57 7.81 2.61
N ARG A 59 -10.59 6.76 3.43
CA ARG A 59 -11.32 6.68 4.71
C ARG A 59 -10.50 7.04 5.95
N ALA A 60 -9.25 7.45 5.78
CA ALA A 60 -8.37 7.77 6.91
C ALA A 60 -8.69 9.13 7.54
N ASP A 61 -8.49 9.24 8.86
CA ASP A 61 -8.50 10.54 9.53
C ASP A 61 -7.19 11.29 9.26
N ARG A 62 -7.33 12.47 8.67
CA ARG A 62 -6.21 13.32 8.24
C ARG A 62 -5.70 14.26 9.32
N ASN A 63 -6.39 14.36 10.45
CA ASN A 63 -6.01 15.24 11.57
C ASN A 63 -5.20 14.51 12.64
N THR A 64 -5.14 13.18 12.58
CA THR A 64 -4.33 12.37 13.51
C THR A 64 -2.83 12.65 13.31
N LEU A 65 -2.14 13.01 14.40
CA LEU A 65 -0.68 13.19 14.45
C LEU A 65 0.03 12.20 15.37
N VAL A 66 -0.70 11.60 16.32
CA VAL A 66 -0.23 10.55 17.24
C VAL A 66 -1.27 9.46 17.26
N THR A 67 -0.84 8.19 17.20
CA THR A 67 -1.74 7.04 17.08
C THR A 67 -1.18 5.85 17.85
N LYS A 68 -2.08 5.08 18.44
CA LYS A 68 -1.77 3.71 18.86
C LYS A 68 -1.66 2.82 17.61
N THR A 69 -0.71 1.91 17.58
CA THR A 69 -0.53 0.95 16.47
C THR A 69 -1.00 -0.44 16.90
N PRO A 70 -1.20 -1.39 15.98
CA PRO A 70 -1.48 -2.78 16.34
C PRO A 70 -0.33 -3.49 17.06
N TRP A 71 0.86 -2.89 17.12
CA TRP A 71 2.11 -3.53 17.56
C TRP A 71 2.54 -3.10 18.95
N ASP A 72 2.00 -2.00 19.46
CA ASP A 72 2.43 -1.40 20.73
C ASP A 72 1.25 -0.64 21.36
N GLU A 73 1.15 -0.76 22.68
CA GLU A 73 0.18 -0.04 23.50
C GLU A 73 0.52 1.45 23.64
N ILE A 74 1.82 1.78 23.56
CA ILE A 74 2.29 3.17 23.62
C ILE A 74 1.97 3.88 22.28
N PRO A 75 1.32 5.06 22.31
CA PRO A 75 1.08 5.83 21.09
C PRO A 75 2.35 6.42 20.50
N HIS A 76 2.44 6.41 19.17
CA HIS A 76 3.58 6.92 18.40
C HIS A 76 3.15 8.01 17.42
N GLY A 77 4.06 8.94 17.11
CA GLY A 77 3.81 9.93 16.05
C GLY A 77 3.55 9.24 14.71
N VAL A 78 2.57 9.71 13.92
CA VAL A 78 2.17 9.04 12.67
C VAL A 78 3.30 8.93 11.65
N PHE A 79 4.28 9.83 11.70
CA PHE A 79 5.48 9.79 10.83
C PHE A 79 6.54 8.78 11.30
N ALA A 80 6.45 8.27 12.53
CA ALA A 80 7.26 7.17 13.04
C ALA A 80 6.57 5.81 12.86
N THR A 81 5.40 5.76 12.20
CA THR A 81 4.59 4.55 12.01
C THR A 81 4.09 4.43 10.57
N ARG A 82 3.38 3.34 10.29
CA ARG A 82 2.66 3.10 9.03
C ARG A 82 1.14 3.26 9.16
N SER A 83 0.64 3.96 10.18
CA SER A 83 -0.79 4.18 10.34
C SER A 83 -1.40 4.88 9.11
N PRO A 84 -2.58 4.45 8.61
CA PRO A 84 -3.25 5.11 7.50
C PRO A 84 -3.74 6.52 7.88
N ASN A 85 -4.01 6.77 9.17
CA ASN A 85 -4.43 8.08 9.67
C ASN A 85 -3.22 9.02 9.74
N ARG A 86 -3.13 9.96 8.78
CA ARG A 86 -2.04 10.93 8.64
C ARG A 86 -2.45 12.08 7.73
N PRO A 87 -1.74 13.24 7.74
CA PRO A 87 -2.14 14.42 6.95
C PRO A 87 -2.33 14.18 5.45
N ASN A 88 -1.49 13.33 4.85
CA ASN A 88 -1.64 12.83 3.48
C ASN A 88 -1.65 11.30 3.54
N PRO A 89 -2.82 10.66 3.55
CA PRO A 89 -2.97 9.21 3.71
C PRO A 89 -2.57 8.45 2.45
N ILE A 90 -1.32 8.64 2.03
CA ILE A 90 -0.68 7.89 0.97
C ILE A 90 -0.14 6.62 1.62
N ALA A 91 -0.76 5.50 1.28
CA ALA A 91 -0.25 4.19 1.61
C ALA A 91 0.78 3.74 0.58
N PHE A 92 1.63 2.84 1.02
CA PHE A 92 2.72 2.25 0.26
C PHE A 92 2.67 0.76 0.53
N ASP A 93 2.52 -0.03 -0.53
CA ASP A 93 2.68 -1.47 -0.49
C ASP A 93 3.70 -1.91 -1.52
N ILE A 94 4.49 -2.92 -1.15
CA ILE A 94 5.21 -3.73 -2.14
C ILE A 94 4.30 -4.92 -2.39
N VAL A 95 3.93 -5.17 -3.63
CA VAL A 95 3.05 -6.27 -4.03
C VAL A 95 3.75 -7.19 -5.03
N ASP A 96 3.33 -8.44 -5.06
CA ASP A 96 3.78 -9.41 -6.06
C ASP A 96 2.91 -9.26 -7.30
N LEU A 97 3.50 -9.06 -8.48
CA LEU A 97 2.78 -9.04 -9.75
C LEU A 97 2.57 -10.48 -10.23
N ILE A 98 1.32 -10.91 -10.27
CA ILE A 98 0.96 -12.29 -10.64
C ILE A 98 0.68 -12.37 -12.14
N SER A 99 -0.12 -11.45 -12.65
CA SER A 99 -0.45 -11.38 -14.07
C SER A 99 -1.02 -10.02 -14.46
N ARG A 100 -1.07 -9.77 -15.76
CA ARG A 100 -1.74 -8.61 -16.35
C ARG A 100 -2.78 -9.06 -17.38
N GLN A 101 -3.93 -8.39 -17.38
CA GLN A 101 -4.96 -8.50 -18.40
C GLN A 101 -5.40 -7.10 -18.84
N GLY A 102 -4.86 -6.63 -19.97
CA GLY A 102 -5.14 -5.28 -20.47
C GLY A 102 -4.64 -4.20 -19.51
N ASN A 103 -5.57 -3.45 -18.92
CA ASN A 103 -5.32 -2.40 -17.91
C ASN A 103 -5.45 -2.89 -16.46
N LYS A 104 -5.62 -4.20 -16.24
CA LYS A 104 -5.81 -4.81 -14.93
C LYS A 104 -4.58 -5.62 -14.53
N LEU A 105 -4.08 -5.38 -13.32
CA LEU A 105 -2.97 -6.12 -12.73
C LEU A 105 -3.52 -6.99 -11.59
N LEU A 106 -3.31 -8.30 -11.66
CA LEU A 106 -3.57 -9.21 -10.55
C LEU A 106 -2.34 -9.21 -9.64
N VAL A 107 -2.53 -8.86 -8.37
CA VAL A 107 -1.44 -8.73 -7.39
C VAL A 107 -1.75 -9.40 -6.05
N SER A 108 -0.71 -9.59 -5.22
CA SER A 108 -0.79 -10.11 -3.86
C SER A 108 0.08 -9.30 -2.89
N GLY A 109 -0.23 -9.33 -1.61
CA GLY A 109 0.54 -8.65 -0.56
C GLY A 109 0.15 -7.19 -0.32
N MET A 110 -1.08 -6.81 -0.64
CA MET A 110 -1.64 -5.47 -0.44
C MET A 110 -2.64 -5.45 0.72
N ASP A 111 -2.88 -4.29 1.34
CA ASP A 111 -3.88 -4.11 2.41
C ASP A 111 -4.96 -3.06 2.11
N ALA A 112 -5.03 -2.60 0.86
CA ALA A 112 -6.02 -1.59 0.48
C ALA A 112 -7.46 -2.13 0.54
N LEU A 113 -8.38 -1.28 1.00
CA LEU A 113 -9.81 -1.54 0.96
C LEU A 113 -10.33 -1.48 -0.47
N ASP A 114 -11.44 -2.15 -0.72
CA ASP A 114 -12.11 -2.14 -2.01
C ASP A 114 -12.45 -0.72 -2.41
N LYS A 115 -12.20 -0.38 -3.67
CA LYS A 115 -12.38 0.96 -4.25
C LYS A 115 -11.37 2.02 -3.82
N SER A 116 -10.29 1.64 -3.12
CA SER A 116 -9.21 2.59 -2.81
C SER A 116 -8.60 3.20 -4.09
N PRO A 117 -8.43 4.53 -4.16
CA PRO A 117 -7.80 5.20 -5.29
C PRO A 117 -6.31 4.84 -5.44
N VAL A 118 -5.90 4.47 -6.65
CA VAL A 118 -4.48 4.28 -6.98
C VAL A 118 -3.88 5.61 -7.43
N LEU A 119 -2.71 5.95 -6.90
CA LEU A 119 -1.98 7.18 -7.19
C LEU A 119 -0.78 6.95 -8.09
N ASP A 120 -0.04 5.87 -7.87
CA ASP A 120 1.21 5.59 -8.58
C ASP A 120 1.60 4.11 -8.50
N ILE A 121 2.40 3.67 -9.47
CA ILE A 121 3.00 2.33 -9.52
C ILE A 121 4.45 2.46 -9.96
N LYS A 122 5.36 1.77 -9.28
CA LYS A 122 6.79 1.72 -9.63
C LYS A 122 7.30 0.28 -9.56
N PRO A 123 8.31 -0.09 -10.37
CA PRO A 123 8.99 -1.37 -10.17
C PRO A 123 9.73 -1.37 -8.84
N TYR A 124 9.59 -2.43 -8.05
CA TYR A 124 10.45 -2.62 -6.88
C TYR A 124 11.85 -3.08 -7.33
N ASN A 125 12.88 -2.43 -6.82
CA ASN A 125 14.27 -2.75 -7.08
C ASN A 125 15.01 -3.04 -5.77
N SER A 126 15.33 -4.31 -5.55
CA SER A 126 16.04 -4.76 -4.34
C SER A 126 17.41 -4.11 -4.13
N LYS A 127 18.03 -3.54 -5.17
CA LYS A 127 19.32 -2.84 -5.03
C LYS A 127 19.17 -1.42 -4.49
N THR A 128 18.01 -0.79 -4.65
CA THR A 128 17.78 0.62 -4.27
C THR A 128 16.77 0.77 -3.15
N ASP A 129 15.80 -0.13 -3.07
CA ASP A 129 14.64 0.00 -2.19
C ASP A 129 14.79 -0.83 -0.90
N ALA A 130 15.78 -1.73 -0.84
CA ALA A 130 16.04 -2.58 0.31
C ALA A 130 17.25 -2.11 1.12
N ILE A 131 17.04 -1.92 2.42
CA ILE A 131 18.09 -1.72 3.43
C ILE A 131 17.81 -2.75 4.52
N ALA A 132 18.50 -3.90 4.46
CA ALA A 132 18.15 -5.09 5.26
C ALA A 132 18.31 -4.89 6.77
N ASP A 133 19.17 -3.96 7.20
CA ASP A 133 19.49 -3.64 8.58
C ASP A 133 18.80 -2.37 9.09
N ALA A 134 17.82 -1.83 8.35
CA ALA A 134 17.00 -0.71 8.79
C ALA A 134 16.22 -1.06 10.08
N LYS A 135 16.06 -0.08 10.98
CA LYS A 135 15.52 -0.29 12.32
C LYS A 135 14.34 0.62 12.63
N ILE A 136 13.43 0.11 13.46
CA ILE A 136 12.36 0.87 14.11
C ILE A 136 12.44 0.54 15.60
N GLU A 137 13.17 1.37 16.36
CA GLU A 137 13.54 1.05 17.75
C GLU A 137 12.34 0.79 18.67
N TRP A 138 11.27 1.57 18.54
CA TRP A 138 10.07 1.34 19.36
C TRP A 138 9.40 0.00 19.03
N LEU A 139 9.44 -0.44 17.77
CA LEU A 139 8.85 -1.70 17.32
C LEU A 139 9.69 -2.90 17.78
N GLU A 140 11.02 -2.78 17.82
CA GLU A 140 11.91 -3.81 18.38
C GLU A 140 11.70 -4.02 19.89
N LYS A 141 11.33 -2.95 20.61
CA LYS A 141 11.03 -2.99 22.05
C LYS A 141 9.59 -3.39 22.35
N ALA A 142 8.70 -3.32 21.37
CA ALA A 142 7.31 -3.68 21.55
C ALA A 142 7.20 -5.19 21.72
N THR A 143 7.06 -5.63 22.96
CA THR A 143 6.69 -7.00 23.31
C THR A 143 5.25 -7.25 22.83
N MET A 144 5.08 -8.17 21.88
CA MET A 144 3.78 -8.79 21.59
C MET A 144 3.31 -9.61 22.79
#